data_AF-A0A8T5T7C7-F1
#
_entry.id   AF-A0A8T5T7C7-F1
#
_cell.length_a   1.000
_cell.length_b   1.000
_cell.length_c   1.000
_cell.angle_alpha   90.00
_cell.angle_beta   90.00
_cell.angle_gamma   90.00
#
_symmetry.space_group_name_H-M   'P 1'
#
loop_
_entity.id
_entity.type
_entity.pdbx_description
1 polymer ?
#
loop_
_entity_poly.entity_id
_entity_poly.type
_entity_poly.pdbx_seq_one_letter_code
_entity_poly.pdbx_strand_id
1 'polypeptide(L)'
;MDEENEKENEKIEREVGDEGFDPTKEAFFSDMNEMEEEITTEAYELVKHALSLLETYYFEDAIEIIRQAIGLYEQVNHKQEVDALYTKISEIHLLKEQRFREKEFEIEVDEEEIIQEKENVEEINKKLEISIKEANNLIKNNEFDKALDIYDEIALIYQDLNDTRGQEQLNNMIEECYNKKAEYLHQLKVPEISSEETKADKLKLYEETKLRDSQISSQAFELVGKASELGKGYLFDEALKLYHESVILFEEINWMNEAKNIKKIIDELQKQKVSVEEKAEQVRLERERERLDTLRKEEEMIEQSKNIEEMQAQAKTLRLEELSVKKQEEDEFRLEISNKIDYAEKLAREYELGKKKAIREGSILSQSVYPEVITIFDSIKEMVKLRGWNDLVNIYEKQINFYKNKLSQDLKLREIEANKAEKQKIYEDSLKLTKKEDMSASPPLKDVRSSEQQEQESRISIDNLVKSAEKFAREYDIAFKKAIKKGNLDIESKYPEILELYTQARTFVSQKGWIEEAAVYSTHIKKFTELYNKEKKIRELEAKKLEKDKEFETIHIIQVKDAPNEAKNQDIKTLKVDQKEQEKELEFREQIDSMVKTAEKMAREYD
;
A
#
# COMPACT_ATOMS: atom_id res chain seq x y z
N MET A 1 25.42 39.74 -19.83
CA MET A 1 25.67 38.72 -18.79
C MET A 1 25.23 37.34 -19.26
N ASP A 2 24.20 37.22 -20.09
CA ASP A 2 23.80 35.91 -20.64
C ASP A 2 24.73 35.38 -21.76
N GLU A 3 25.40 36.25 -22.53
CA GLU A 3 26.37 35.82 -23.58
C GLU A 3 27.75 35.40 -23.04
N GLU A 4 28.08 35.68 -21.77
CA GLU A 4 29.34 35.25 -21.16
C GLU A 4 29.25 33.84 -20.56
N ASN A 5 28.07 33.42 -20.10
CA ASN A 5 27.85 32.05 -19.60
C ASN A 5 27.81 31.00 -20.73
N GLU A 6 27.34 31.36 -21.93
CA GLU A 6 27.29 30.44 -23.07
C GLU A 6 28.70 30.07 -23.59
N LYS A 7 29.66 31.00 -23.49
CA LYS A 7 31.05 30.78 -23.94
C LYS A 7 31.89 30.00 -22.93
N GLU A 8 31.48 29.93 -21.67
CA GLU A 8 32.18 29.15 -20.64
C GLU A 8 31.77 27.67 -20.70
N ASN A 9 30.52 27.37 -21.03
CA ASN A 9 30.04 25.99 -21.25
C ASN A 9 30.65 25.34 -22.52
N GLU A 10 30.77 26.08 -23.63
CA GLU A 10 31.42 25.55 -24.85
C GLU A 10 32.92 25.23 -24.68
N LYS A 11 33.56 25.81 -23.65
CA LYS A 11 34.99 25.60 -23.38
C LYS A 11 35.24 24.37 -22.51
N ILE A 12 34.28 24.01 -21.65
CA ILE A 12 34.35 22.80 -20.80
C ILE A 12 34.11 21.53 -21.63
N GLU A 13 33.22 21.57 -22.63
CA GLU A 13 32.94 20.40 -23.49
C GLU A 13 34.10 20.01 -24.41
N ARG A 14 35.07 20.91 -24.70
CA ARG A 14 36.22 20.60 -25.56
C ARG A 14 37.43 20.00 -24.84
N GLU A 15 37.47 20.01 -23.50
CA GLU A 15 38.60 19.45 -22.73
C GLU A 15 38.38 18.03 -22.18
N VAL A 16 37.18 17.44 -22.36
CA VAL A 16 36.87 16.07 -21.88
C VAL A 16 37.12 14.98 -22.96
N GLY A 17 37.51 15.38 -24.16
CA GLY A 17 37.68 14.49 -25.31
C GLY A 17 39.01 13.74 -25.37
N ASP A 18 39.41 12.98 -24.33
CA ASP A 18 40.31 11.81 -24.48
C ASP A 18 40.42 10.91 -23.22
N GLU A 19 39.50 11.00 -22.25
CA GLU A 19 39.46 10.02 -21.16
C GLU A 19 38.75 8.74 -21.63
N GLY A 20 39.52 7.66 -21.72
CA GLY A 20 39.08 6.37 -22.22
C GLY A 20 37.72 5.92 -21.66
N PHE A 21 36.83 5.55 -22.58
CA PHE A 21 35.51 4.99 -22.33
C PHE A 21 35.57 3.91 -21.23
N ASP A 22 35.03 4.23 -20.07
CA ASP A 22 34.92 3.33 -18.91
C ASP A 22 33.50 2.72 -18.92
N PRO A 23 33.32 1.50 -19.45
CA PRO A 23 32.01 0.86 -19.55
C PRO A 23 31.35 0.63 -18.18
N THR A 24 32.12 0.67 -17.09
CA THR A 24 31.59 0.57 -15.73
C THR A 24 30.90 1.85 -15.28
N LYS A 25 31.31 3.01 -15.77
CA LYS A 25 30.61 4.28 -15.50
C LYS A 25 29.29 4.33 -16.24
N GLU A 26 29.25 3.90 -17.50
CA GLU A 26 28.03 3.91 -18.31
C GLU A 26 26.95 2.97 -17.75
N ALA A 27 27.34 1.76 -17.30
CA ALA A 27 26.42 0.85 -16.62
C ALA A 27 25.85 1.48 -15.32
N PHE A 28 26.68 2.16 -14.53
CA PHE A 28 26.24 2.83 -13.31
C PHE A 28 25.27 3.99 -13.58
N PHE A 29 25.50 4.79 -14.62
CA PHE A 29 24.57 5.86 -15.00
C PHE A 29 23.28 5.32 -15.62
N SER A 30 23.32 4.18 -16.32
CA SER A 30 22.11 3.50 -16.80
C SER A 30 21.25 3.03 -15.64
N ASP A 31 21.83 2.37 -14.65
CA ASP A 31 21.12 1.91 -13.45
C ASP A 31 20.55 3.09 -12.64
N MET A 32 21.26 4.23 -12.59
CA MET A 32 20.76 5.43 -11.91
C MET A 32 19.59 6.05 -12.66
N ASN A 33 19.64 6.12 -14.00
CA ASN A 33 18.54 6.64 -14.80
C ASN A 33 17.29 5.75 -14.70
N GLU A 34 17.45 4.42 -14.68
CA GLU A 34 16.32 3.50 -14.46
C GLU A 34 15.68 3.73 -13.08
N MET A 35 16.49 3.93 -12.04
CA MET A 35 15.98 4.25 -10.71
C MET A 35 15.27 5.61 -10.65
N GLU A 36 15.79 6.63 -11.33
CA GLU A 36 15.12 7.95 -11.46
C GLU A 36 13.78 7.81 -12.21
N GLU A 37 13.72 6.99 -13.26
CA GLU A 37 12.48 6.72 -14.01
C GLU A 37 11.43 5.98 -13.15
N GLU A 38 11.86 5.02 -12.32
CA GLU A 38 10.98 4.33 -11.38
C GLU A 38 10.40 5.29 -10.32
N ILE A 39 11.24 6.11 -9.68
CA ILE A 39 10.81 7.08 -8.65
C ILE A 39 9.85 8.12 -9.25
N THR A 40 10.15 8.63 -10.45
CA THR A 40 9.28 9.60 -11.14
C THR A 40 7.94 9.00 -11.55
N THR A 41 7.91 7.73 -11.97
CA THR A 41 6.68 7.00 -12.30
C THR A 41 5.81 6.79 -11.06
N GLU A 42 6.41 6.41 -9.93
CA GLU A 42 5.68 6.26 -8.66
C GLU A 42 5.09 7.59 -8.18
N ALA A 43 5.89 8.67 -8.22
CA ALA A 43 5.43 10.01 -7.87
C ALA A 43 4.25 10.46 -8.75
N TYR A 44 4.29 10.15 -10.05
CA TYR A 44 3.22 10.48 -10.98
C TYR A 44 1.91 9.74 -10.66
N GLU A 45 1.96 8.45 -10.34
CA GLU A 45 0.75 7.69 -9.96
C GLU A 45 0.15 8.18 -8.64
N LEU A 46 0.98 8.63 -7.67
CA LEU A 46 0.49 9.29 -6.46
C LEU A 46 -0.26 10.60 -6.77
N VAL A 47 0.30 11.44 -7.65
CA VAL A 47 -0.37 12.69 -8.07
C VAL A 47 -1.72 12.40 -8.72
N LYS A 48 -1.78 11.39 -9.59
CA LYS A 48 -3.02 10.96 -10.26
C LYS A 48 -4.07 10.47 -9.26
N HIS A 49 -3.65 9.73 -8.23
CA HIS A 49 -4.55 9.28 -7.16
C HIS A 49 -5.07 10.47 -6.35
N ALA A 50 -4.22 11.43 -5.98
CA ALA A 50 -4.64 12.64 -5.28
C ALA A 50 -5.67 13.46 -6.09
N LEU A 51 -5.51 13.53 -7.42
CA LEU A 51 -6.47 14.19 -8.30
C LEU A 51 -7.84 13.49 -8.28
N SER A 52 -7.90 12.15 -8.24
CA SER A 52 -9.18 11.44 -8.10
C SER A 52 -9.86 11.65 -6.73
N LEU A 53 -9.08 11.84 -5.66
CA LEU A 53 -9.61 12.18 -4.34
C LEU A 53 -10.20 13.60 -4.31
N LEU A 54 -9.64 14.52 -5.10
CA LEU A 54 -10.20 15.86 -5.26
C LEU A 54 -11.57 15.87 -5.94
N GLU A 55 -11.77 15.02 -6.95
CA GLU A 55 -13.07 14.85 -7.62
C GLU A 55 -14.16 14.34 -6.66
N THR A 56 -13.76 13.60 -5.63
CA THR A 56 -14.64 13.02 -4.60
C THR A 56 -14.68 13.84 -3.31
N TYR A 57 -14.08 15.03 -3.31
CA TYR A 57 -14.05 15.99 -2.18
C TYR A 57 -13.31 15.51 -0.92
N TYR A 58 -12.41 14.53 -1.02
CA TYR A 58 -11.52 14.11 0.06
C TYR A 58 -10.26 14.98 0.11
N PHE A 59 -10.43 16.24 0.53
CA PHE A 59 -9.38 17.26 0.44
C PHE A 59 -8.13 16.98 1.30
N GLU A 60 -8.30 16.44 2.51
CA GLU A 60 -7.17 16.15 3.41
C GLU A 60 -6.30 15.00 2.90
N ASP A 61 -6.94 13.90 2.50
CA ASP A 61 -6.26 12.72 1.96
C ASP A 61 -5.51 13.07 0.66
N ALA A 62 -6.12 13.89 -0.21
CA ALA A 62 -5.46 14.39 -1.42
C ALA A 62 -4.20 15.22 -1.10
N ILE A 63 -4.23 16.09 -0.07
CA ILE A 63 -3.07 16.88 0.34
C ILE A 63 -1.95 15.98 0.88
N GLU A 64 -2.29 14.95 1.66
CA GLU A 64 -1.31 14.01 2.19
C GLU A 64 -0.59 13.23 1.08
N ILE A 65 -1.33 12.73 0.09
CA ILE A 65 -0.75 12.01 -1.05
C ILE A 65 0.13 12.93 -1.90
N ILE A 66 -0.27 14.19 -2.10
CA ILE A 66 0.58 15.17 -2.82
C ILE A 66 1.90 15.42 -2.08
N ARG A 67 1.89 15.46 -0.74
CA ARG A 67 3.13 15.60 0.05
C ARG A 67 4.06 14.39 -0.10
N GLN A 68 3.51 13.18 -0.23
CA GLN A 68 4.31 11.99 -0.50
C GLN A 68 4.96 12.07 -1.90
N ALA A 69 4.20 12.49 -2.91
CA ALA A 69 4.73 12.71 -4.27
C ALA A 69 5.83 13.79 -4.32
N ILE A 70 5.68 14.89 -3.55
CA ILE A 70 6.74 15.90 -3.39
C ILE A 70 8.03 15.26 -2.87
N GLY A 71 7.94 14.42 -1.83
CA GLY A 71 9.11 13.74 -1.27
C GLY A 71 9.85 12.84 -2.27
N LEU A 72 9.13 12.22 -3.21
CA LEU A 72 9.73 11.43 -4.30
C LEU A 72 10.37 12.32 -5.37
N TYR A 73 9.71 13.40 -5.81
CA TYR A 73 10.29 14.34 -6.78
C TYR A 73 11.51 15.09 -6.23
N GLU A 74 11.58 15.35 -4.92
CA GLU A 74 12.77 15.92 -4.28
C GLU A 74 13.98 14.97 -4.33
N GLN A 75 13.79 13.65 -4.26
CA GLN A 75 14.88 12.66 -4.33
C GLN A 75 15.59 12.66 -5.69
N VAL A 76 14.83 12.87 -6.76
CA VAL A 76 15.34 12.97 -8.15
C VAL A 76 15.65 14.41 -8.57
N ASN A 77 15.54 15.39 -7.66
CA ASN A 77 15.86 16.80 -7.89
C ASN A 77 14.97 17.51 -8.95
N HIS A 78 13.73 17.03 -9.11
CA HIS A 78 12.70 17.57 -10.01
C HIS A 78 11.99 18.79 -9.40
N LYS A 79 12.70 19.93 -9.36
CA LYS A 79 12.21 21.14 -8.65
C LYS A 79 10.94 21.75 -9.25
N GLN A 80 10.74 21.66 -10.56
CA GLN A 80 9.59 22.27 -11.23
C GLN A 80 8.28 21.58 -10.81
N GLU A 81 8.32 20.26 -10.70
CA GLU A 81 7.22 19.41 -10.26
C GLU A 81 6.90 19.68 -8.78
N VAL A 82 7.92 19.80 -7.93
CA VAL A 82 7.76 20.16 -6.52
C VAL A 82 7.04 21.51 -6.35
N ASP A 83 7.48 22.54 -7.08
CA ASP A 83 6.85 23.87 -7.04
C ASP A 83 5.39 23.84 -7.54
N ALA A 84 5.11 23.06 -8.59
CA ALA A 84 3.76 22.85 -9.12
C ALA A 84 2.85 22.16 -8.09
N LEU A 85 3.35 21.15 -7.37
CA LEU A 85 2.60 20.43 -6.34
C LEU A 85 2.30 21.30 -5.10
N TYR A 86 3.25 22.16 -4.68
CA TYR A 86 2.97 23.14 -3.62
C TYR A 86 1.90 24.16 -4.02
N THR A 87 1.93 24.61 -5.28
CA THR A 87 0.87 25.46 -5.84
C THR A 87 -0.47 24.73 -5.80
N LYS A 88 -0.48 23.44 -6.16
CA LYS A 88 -1.70 22.62 -6.13
C LYS A 88 -2.28 22.47 -4.71
N ILE A 89 -1.45 22.24 -3.70
CA ILE A 89 -1.92 22.19 -2.29
C ILE A 89 -2.62 23.50 -1.90
N SER A 90 -2.09 24.64 -2.33
CA SER A 90 -2.69 25.95 -2.05
C SER A 90 -4.06 26.11 -2.72
N GLU A 91 -4.22 25.64 -3.97
CA GLU A 91 -5.52 25.60 -4.64
C GLU A 91 -6.53 24.71 -3.91
N ILE A 92 -6.10 23.55 -3.41
CA ILE A 92 -6.97 22.62 -2.67
C ILE A 92 -7.52 23.27 -1.39
N HIS A 93 -6.68 24.00 -0.65
CA HIS A 93 -7.13 24.73 0.53
C HIS A 93 -8.21 25.78 0.20
N LEU A 94 -8.06 26.50 -0.92
CA LEU A 94 -9.07 27.46 -1.39
C LEU A 94 -10.39 26.76 -1.77
N LEU A 95 -10.32 25.63 -2.49
CA LEU A 95 -11.49 24.84 -2.86
C LEU A 95 -12.24 24.30 -1.63
N LYS A 96 -11.49 23.82 -0.62
CA LYS A 96 -12.05 23.37 0.65
C LYS A 96 -12.81 24.49 1.36
N GLU A 97 -12.24 25.70 1.40
CA GLU A 97 -12.89 26.86 2.03
C GLU A 97 -14.15 27.30 1.27
N GLN A 98 -14.11 27.34 -0.07
CA GLN A 98 -15.28 27.67 -0.90
C GLN A 98 -16.42 26.69 -0.63
N ARG A 99 -16.14 25.38 -0.61
CA ARG A 99 -17.14 24.36 -0.29
C ARG A 99 -17.72 24.49 1.11
N PHE A 100 -16.91 24.85 2.09
CA PHE A 100 -17.40 25.08 3.45
C PHE A 100 -18.41 26.23 3.50
N ARG A 101 -18.10 27.34 2.81
CA ARG A 101 -19.01 28.50 2.71
C ARG A 101 -20.29 28.18 1.95
N GLU A 102 -20.21 27.42 0.85
CA GLU A 102 -21.41 26.99 0.11
C GLU A 102 -22.34 26.16 0.98
N LYS A 103 -21.78 25.24 1.78
CA LYS A 103 -22.55 24.40 2.69
C LYS A 103 -23.17 25.18 3.86
N GLU A 104 -22.49 26.21 4.33
CA GLU A 104 -23.01 27.14 5.35
C GLU A 104 -24.18 27.97 4.79
N PHE A 105 -24.11 28.36 3.51
CA PHE A 105 -25.16 29.10 2.81
C PHE A 105 -26.38 28.24 2.43
N GLU A 106 -26.19 26.94 2.15
CA GLU A 106 -27.31 26.01 1.91
C GLU A 106 -28.14 25.72 3.17
N ILE A 107 -27.57 25.89 4.37
CA ILE A 107 -28.27 25.70 5.64
C ILE A 107 -29.11 26.94 6.03
N GLU A 108 -28.74 28.14 5.59
CA GLU A 108 -29.52 29.37 5.83
C GLU A 108 -30.74 29.53 4.90
N VAL A 109 -30.87 28.71 3.84
CA VAL A 109 -31.96 28.84 2.84
C VAL A 109 -33.13 27.85 3.08
N ASP A 110 -33.01 26.93 4.04
CA ASP A 110 -34.12 26.04 4.45
C ASP A 110 -34.93 26.55 5.66
N GLU A 111 -34.73 27.80 6.12
CA GLU A 111 -35.56 28.50 7.11
C GLU A 111 -36.38 29.69 6.54
N GLU A 112 -36.76 29.63 5.26
CA GLU A 112 -37.79 30.53 4.69
C GLU A 112 -39.03 29.77 4.24
N GLU A 113 -39.79 29.24 5.22
CA GLU A 113 -41.17 28.80 5.01
C GLU A 113 -42.14 30.01 5.00
N ILE A 114 -41.88 30.96 4.09
CA ILE A 114 -42.78 32.09 3.82
C ILE A 114 -43.82 31.62 2.80
N ILE A 115 -44.91 30.98 3.23
CA ILE A 115 -46.29 30.98 2.66
C ILE A 115 -47.22 30.23 3.66
N GLN A 116 -47.45 30.74 4.87
CA GLN A 116 -48.64 30.37 5.69
C GLN A 116 -49.25 31.54 6.50
N GLU A 117 -48.60 32.71 6.56
CA GLU A 117 -49.05 33.82 7.44
C GLU A 117 -50.22 34.66 6.93
N LYS A 118 -50.78 34.41 5.75
CA LYS A 118 -51.89 35.24 5.22
C LYS A 118 -53.30 34.73 5.55
N GLU A 119 -53.49 33.46 5.91
CA GLU A 119 -54.82 32.95 6.29
C GLU A 119 -55.15 33.19 7.78
N ASN A 120 -54.15 33.29 8.66
CA ASN A 120 -54.37 33.40 10.10
C ASN A 120 -54.80 34.82 10.56
N VAL A 121 -54.32 35.87 9.86
CA VAL A 121 -54.62 37.27 10.25
C VAL A 121 -56.09 37.63 10.04
N GLU A 122 -56.76 37.06 9.04
CA GLU A 122 -58.17 37.36 8.77
C GLU A 122 -59.12 36.70 9.79
N GLU A 123 -58.76 35.53 10.31
CA GLU A 123 -59.52 34.85 11.37
C GLU A 123 -59.36 35.56 12.72
N ILE A 124 -58.15 36.04 13.04
CA ILE A 124 -57.88 36.83 14.24
C ILE A 124 -58.68 38.15 14.23
N ASN A 125 -58.76 38.83 13.09
CA ASN A 125 -59.54 40.08 12.98
C ASN A 125 -61.06 39.86 13.20
N LYS A 126 -61.62 38.74 12.72
CA LYS A 126 -63.04 38.42 12.97
C LYS A 126 -63.31 38.15 14.44
N LYS A 127 -62.38 37.48 15.13
CA LYS A 127 -62.50 37.20 16.57
C LYS A 127 -62.47 38.51 17.39
N LEU A 128 -61.57 39.43 17.05
CA LEU A 128 -61.48 40.76 17.67
C LEU A 128 -62.80 41.53 17.57
N GLU A 129 -63.42 41.58 16.39
CA GLU A 129 -64.70 42.29 16.22
C GLU A 129 -65.84 41.71 17.06
N ILE A 130 -65.87 40.39 17.25
CA ILE A 130 -66.91 39.71 18.05
C ILE A 130 -66.72 40.06 19.52
N SER A 131 -65.50 39.94 20.04
CA SER A 131 -65.18 40.24 21.45
C SER A 131 -65.45 41.72 21.78
N ILE A 132 -65.14 42.65 20.87
CA ILE A 132 -65.44 44.08 21.06
C ILE A 132 -66.96 44.33 21.16
N LYS A 133 -67.77 43.66 20.33
CA LYS A 133 -69.24 43.79 20.38
C LYS A 133 -69.81 43.20 21.68
N GLU A 134 -69.25 42.09 22.16
CA GLU A 134 -69.65 41.46 23.41
C GLU A 134 -69.34 42.33 24.63
N ALA A 135 -68.12 42.86 24.73
CA ALA A 135 -67.73 43.78 25.80
C ALA A 135 -68.65 45.01 25.87
N ASN A 136 -68.97 45.60 24.71
CA ASN A 136 -69.90 46.74 24.63
C ASN A 136 -71.33 46.40 25.09
N ASN A 137 -71.80 45.17 24.88
CA ASN A 137 -73.10 44.72 25.38
C ASN A 137 -73.08 44.51 26.89
N LEU A 138 -72.00 44.00 27.46
CA LEU A 138 -71.83 43.85 28.91
C LEU A 138 -71.83 45.20 29.64
N ILE A 139 -71.18 46.22 29.06
CA ILE A 139 -71.21 47.59 29.58
C ILE A 139 -72.64 48.15 29.62
N LYS A 140 -73.46 47.89 28.59
CA LYS A 140 -74.87 48.32 28.57
C LYS A 140 -75.72 47.64 29.65
N ASN A 141 -75.33 46.44 30.07
CA ASN A 141 -76.02 45.67 31.11
C ASN A 141 -75.49 45.99 32.53
N ASN A 142 -74.58 46.96 32.68
CA ASN A 142 -73.87 47.30 33.92
C ASN A 142 -72.97 46.18 34.48
N GLU A 143 -72.57 45.21 33.64
CA GLU A 143 -71.63 44.14 34.01
C GLU A 143 -70.19 44.57 33.71
N PHE A 144 -69.73 45.64 34.37
CA PHE A 144 -68.47 46.31 34.02
C PHE A 144 -67.22 45.46 34.23
N ASP A 145 -67.18 44.62 35.27
CA ASP A 145 -66.02 43.78 35.56
C ASP A 145 -65.79 42.74 34.46
N LYS A 146 -66.86 42.10 33.99
CA LYS A 146 -66.77 41.13 32.88
C LYS A 146 -66.39 41.79 31.55
N ALA A 147 -66.82 43.03 31.34
CA ALA A 147 -66.42 43.77 30.14
C ALA A 147 -64.91 44.10 30.15
N LEU A 148 -64.34 44.40 31.32
CA LEU A 148 -62.90 44.63 31.47
C LEU A 148 -62.10 43.35 31.23
N ASP A 149 -62.57 42.21 31.72
CA ASP A 149 -61.93 40.91 31.46
C ASP A 149 -61.82 40.62 29.94
N ILE A 150 -62.87 40.91 29.17
CA ILE A 150 -62.83 40.76 27.70
C ILE A 150 -61.85 41.75 27.04
N TYR A 151 -61.75 42.98 27.55
CA TYR A 151 -60.79 43.94 27.03
C TYR A 151 -59.34 43.52 27.32
N ASP A 152 -59.06 42.88 28.46
CA ASP A 152 -57.73 42.33 28.76
C ASP A 152 -57.36 41.21 27.77
N GLU A 153 -58.33 40.36 27.38
CA GLU A 153 -58.12 39.35 26.34
C GLU A 153 -57.83 39.97 24.96
N ILE A 154 -58.54 41.04 24.60
CA ILE A 154 -58.32 41.79 23.36
C ILE A 154 -56.95 42.49 23.35
N ALA A 155 -56.48 42.96 24.51
CA ALA A 155 -55.17 43.62 24.65
C ALA A 155 -54.02 42.68 24.29
N LEU A 156 -54.09 41.42 24.74
CA LEU A 156 -53.11 40.39 24.42
C LEU A 156 -53.06 40.13 22.91
N ILE A 157 -54.21 40.04 22.25
CA ILE A 157 -54.27 39.84 20.80
C ILE A 157 -53.65 41.01 20.03
N TYR A 158 -53.94 42.27 20.42
CA TYR A 158 -53.31 43.42 19.77
C TYR A 158 -51.81 43.54 20.04
N GLN A 159 -51.35 43.08 21.20
CA GLN A 159 -49.93 42.99 21.53
C GLN A 159 -49.21 41.95 20.66
N ASP A 160 -49.81 40.77 20.47
CA ASP A 160 -49.25 39.72 19.61
C ASP A 160 -49.18 40.16 18.14
N LEU A 161 -50.13 40.98 17.69
CA LEU A 161 -50.15 41.55 16.34
C LEU A 161 -49.26 42.80 16.17
N ASN A 162 -48.68 43.33 17.26
CA ASN A 162 -47.99 44.63 17.28
C ASN A 162 -48.83 45.81 16.70
N ASP A 163 -50.17 45.75 16.78
CA ASP A 163 -51.04 46.82 16.29
C ASP A 163 -51.21 47.91 17.34
N THR A 164 -50.29 48.88 17.32
CA THR A 164 -50.28 50.02 18.25
C THR A 164 -51.54 50.89 18.14
N ARG A 165 -52.19 50.93 16.97
CA ARG A 165 -53.41 51.74 16.75
C ARG A 165 -54.63 51.06 17.38
N GLY A 166 -54.73 49.74 17.24
CA GLY A 166 -55.73 48.92 17.92
C GLY A 166 -55.64 49.03 19.45
N GLN A 167 -54.42 48.99 20.00
CA GLN A 167 -54.19 49.18 21.44
C GLN A 167 -54.67 50.56 21.94
N GLU A 168 -54.43 51.63 21.20
CA GLU A 168 -54.90 52.97 21.57
C GLU A 168 -56.44 53.04 21.57
N GLN A 169 -57.10 52.42 20.59
CA GLN A 169 -58.56 52.33 20.55
C GLN A 169 -59.12 51.53 21.73
N LEU A 170 -58.51 50.40 22.05
CA LEU A 170 -58.90 49.56 23.19
C LEU A 170 -58.76 50.30 24.52
N ASN A 171 -57.66 51.03 24.73
CA ASN A 171 -57.43 51.80 25.95
C ASN A 171 -58.52 52.88 26.17
N ASN A 172 -58.96 53.54 25.10
CA ASN A 172 -60.08 54.49 25.17
C ASN A 172 -61.39 53.79 25.59
N MET A 173 -61.64 52.56 25.13
CA MET A 173 -62.82 51.78 25.51
C MET A 173 -62.78 51.30 26.98
N ILE A 174 -61.59 50.92 27.47
CA ILE A 174 -61.36 50.57 28.88
C ILE A 174 -61.64 51.78 29.77
N GLU A 175 -61.14 52.96 29.38
CA GLU A 175 -61.38 54.21 30.12
C GLU A 175 -62.87 54.57 30.16
N GLU A 176 -63.59 54.44 29.04
CA GLU A 176 -65.04 54.64 29.00
C GLU A 176 -65.79 53.66 29.92
N CYS A 177 -65.34 52.41 30.01
CA CYS A 177 -65.90 51.40 30.91
C CYS A 177 -65.73 51.79 32.40
N TYR A 178 -64.53 52.23 32.80
CA TYR A 178 -64.27 52.69 34.17
C TYR A 178 -65.10 53.91 34.55
N ASN A 179 -65.26 54.87 33.62
CA ASN A 179 -66.08 56.05 33.85
C ASN A 179 -67.55 55.68 34.08
N LYS A 180 -68.13 54.79 33.26
CA LYS A 180 -69.51 54.31 33.45
C LYS A 180 -69.70 53.52 34.75
N LYS A 181 -68.71 52.71 35.14
CA LYS A 181 -68.70 51.99 36.42
C LYS A 181 -68.68 52.96 37.61
N ALA A 182 -67.86 54.01 37.54
CA ALA A 182 -67.78 55.02 38.58
C ALA A 182 -69.10 55.81 38.71
N GLU A 183 -69.73 56.17 37.60
CA GLU A 183 -71.05 56.81 37.60
C GLU A 183 -72.13 55.92 38.23
N TYR A 184 -72.13 54.61 37.91
CA TYR A 184 -73.03 53.63 38.50
C TYR A 184 -72.82 53.50 40.03
N LEU A 185 -71.58 53.42 40.49
CA LEU A 185 -71.24 53.36 41.91
C LEU A 185 -71.60 54.66 42.64
N HIS A 186 -71.51 55.81 41.98
CA HIS A 186 -71.94 57.09 42.54
C HIS A 186 -73.45 57.16 42.79
N GLN A 187 -74.26 56.42 42.02
CA GLN A 187 -75.71 56.30 42.24
C GLN A 187 -76.07 55.40 43.44
N LEU A 188 -75.11 54.65 43.99
CA LEU A 188 -75.33 53.65 45.06
C LEU A 188 -74.92 54.14 46.47
N LYS A 189 -74.73 55.45 46.71
CA LYS A 189 -74.20 55.96 48.00
C LYS A 189 -75.17 55.75 49.19
N VAL A 190 -74.72 54.87 50.09
CA VAL A 190 -75.24 54.40 51.40
C VAL A 190 -75.04 55.42 52.55
N PRO A 191 -75.83 55.36 53.64
CA PRO A 191 -75.33 55.61 55.02
C PRO A 191 -75.61 54.38 55.92
N GLU A 192 -74.87 54.00 56.96
CA GLU A 192 -73.84 54.63 57.77
C GLU A 192 -73.24 53.54 58.70
N ILE A 193 -72.05 53.80 59.23
CA ILE A 193 -71.22 52.95 60.12
C ILE A 193 -71.72 53.03 61.57
N SER A 194 -71.63 51.94 62.34
CA SER A 194 -71.49 52.00 63.82
C SER A 194 -71.24 50.64 64.47
N SER A 195 -70.12 50.49 65.21
CA SER A 195 -70.17 50.23 66.66
C SER A 195 -68.77 49.97 67.25
N GLU A 196 -68.47 50.70 68.32
CA GLU A 196 -67.28 50.59 69.17
C GLU A 196 -67.50 49.54 70.27
N GLU A 197 -66.59 48.57 70.39
CA GLU A 197 -66.42 47.77 71.62
C GLU A 197 -64.92 47.48 71.86
N THR A 198 -64.48 47.78 73.09
CA THR A 198 -63.27 47.34 73.82
C THR A 198 -61.90 47.40 73.10
N LYS A 199 -61.35 48.63 72.96
CA LYS A 199 -60.04 48.93 72.36
C LYS A 199 -58.81 48.28 73.02
N ALA A 200 -58.89 47.73 74.23
CA ALA A 200 -57.73 47.20 74.96
C ALA A 200 -57.46 45.69 74.71
N ASP A 201 -58.50 44.85 74.73
CA ASP A 201 -58.35 43.41 74.43
C ASP A 201 -58.21 43.16 72.92
N LYS A 202 -58.85 44.01 72.09
CA LYS A 202 -58.62 44.04 70.64
C LYS A 202 -57.18 44.43 70.29
N LEU A 203 -56.53 45.27 71.09
CA LEU A 203 -55.14 45.67 70.84
C LEU A 203 -54.16 44.52 71.13
N LYS A 204 -54.37 43.75 72.21
CA LYS A 204 -53.53 42.58 72.52
C LYS A 204 -53.71 41.45 71.50
N LEU A 205 -54.95 41.11 71.15
CA LEU A 205 -55.22 40.10 70.12
C LEU A 205 -54.62 40.53 68.77
N TYR A 206 -54.70 41.82 68.44
CA TYR A 206 -54.08 42.37 67.23
C TYR A 206 -52.55 42.30 67.25
N GLU A 207 -51.91 42.58 68.39
CA GLU A 207 -50.45 42.43 68.54
C GLU A 207 -49.99 40.98 68.40
N GLU A 208 -50.73 40.03 68.98
CA GLU A 208 -50.45 38.59 68.86
C GLU A 208 -50.67 38.08 67.42
N THR A 209 -51.76 38.46 66.76
CA THR A 209 -52.01 38.14 65.35
C THR A 209 -50.91 38.73 64.46
N LYS A 210 -50.52 39.99 64.68
CA LYS A 210 -49.47 40.64 63.90
C LYS A 210 -48.11 39.95 64.05
N LEU A 211 -47.77 39.49 65.27
CA LEU A 211 -46.53 38.75 65.50
C LEU A 211 -46.54 37.40 64.78
N ARG A 212 -47.66 36.67 64.85
CA ARG A 212 -47.85 35.41 64.11
C ARG A 212 -47.75 35.64 62.60
N ASP A 213 -48.43 36.64 62.06
CA ASP A 213 -48.40 36.98 60.64
C ASP A 213 -46.98 37.38 60.19
N SER A 214 -46.22 38.07 61.05
CA SER A 214 -44.82 38.41 60.80
C SER A 214 -43.90 37.17 60.73
N GLN A 215 -44.16 36.14 61.54
CA GLN A 215 -43.38 34.90 61.51
C GLN A 215 -43.72 34.07 60.26
N ILE A 216 -45.00 33.93 59.95
CA ILE A 216 -45.47 33.19 58.77
C ILE A 216 -44.99 33.85 57.48
N SER A 217 -45.08 35.18 57.38
CA SER A 217 -44.56 35.93 56.22
C SER A 217 -43.05 35.78 56.07
N SER A 218 -42.27 35.85 57.16
CA SER A 218 -40.81 35.64 57.10
C SER A 218 -40.45 34.24 56.58
N GLN A 219 -41.16 33.21 57.05
CA GLN A 219 -40.99 31.83 56.56
C GLN A 219 -41.39 31.70 55.09
N ALA A 220 -42.50 32.30 54.68
CA ALA A 220 -42.95 32.28 53.28
C ALA A 220 -41.92 32.94 52.35
N PHE A 221 -41.34 34.09 52.73
CA PHE A 221 -40.29 34.73 51.94
C PHE A 221 -38.98 33.93 51.89
N GLU A 222 -38.61 33.22 52.96
CA GLU A 222 -37.46 32.32 52.95
C GLU A 222 -37.66 31.16 51.95
N LEU A 223 -38.86 30.57 51.92
CA LEU A 223 -39.22 29.53 50.95
C LEU A 223 -39.19 30.06 49.51
N VAL A 224 -39.74 31.26 49.27
CA VAL A 224 -39.68 31.92 47.96
C VAL A 224 -38.23 32.18 47.53
N GLY A 225 -37.37 32.62 48.46
CA GLY A 225 -35.94 32.83 48.19
C GLY A 225 -35.25 31.54 47.74
N LYS A 226 -35.45 30.45 48.50
CA LYS A 226 -34.91 29.12 48.15
C LYS A 226 -35.48 28.59 46.83
N ALA A 227 -36.78 28.75 46.59
CA ALA A 227 -37.43 28.34 45.35
C ALA A 227 -36.87 29.09 44.14
N SER A 228 -36.59 30.39 44.29
CA SER A 228 -35.96 31.20 43.25
C SER A 228 -34.54 30.74 42.92
N GLU A 229 -33.75 30.38 43.94
CA GLU A 229 -32.41 29.82 43.74
C GLU A 229 -32.46 28.46 43.02
N LEU A 230 -33.37 27.56 43.42
CA LEU A 230 -33.56 26.27 42.75
C LEU A 230 -34.06 26.42 41.31
N GLY A 231 -34.95 27.38 41.04
CA GLY A 231 -35.41 27.70 39.69
C GLY A 231 -34.28 28.17 38.78
N LYS A 232 -33.35 28.99 39.29
CA LYS A 232 -32.13 29.37 38.55
C LYS A 232 -31.20 28.17 38.29
N GLY A 233 -31.25 27.15 39.14
CA GLY A 233 -30.50 25.91 39.00
C GLY A 233 -31.16 24.86 38.10
N TYR A 234 -32.27 25.17 37.42
CA TYR A 234 -33.06 24.21 36.64
C TYR A 234 -33.62 23.02 37.44
N LEU A 235 -33.66 23.14 38.77
CA LEU A 235 -34.30 22.18 39.68
C LEU A 235 -35.78 22.54 39.83
N PHE A 236 -36.49 22.45 38.70
CA PHE A 236 -37.86 22.98 38.58
C PHE A 236 -38.84 22.29 39.51
N ASP A 237 -38.71 20.98 39.73
CA ASP A 237 -39.64 20.22 40.58
C ASP A 237 -39.53 20.61 42.05
N GLU A 238 -38.32 20.75 42.56
CA GLU A 238 -38.08 21.21 43.93
C GLU A 238 -38.47 22.68 44.11
N ALA A 239 -38.19 23.53 43.12
CA ALA A 239 -38.58 24.94 43.13
C ALA A 239 -40.11 25.11 43.16
N LEU A 240 -40.84 24.40 42.30
CA LEU A 240 -42.31 24.44 42.25
C LEU A 240 -42.93 23.99 43.57
N LYS A 241 -42.38 22.95 44.21
CA LYS A 241 -42.83 22.48 45.52
C LYS A 241 -42.71 23.58 46.60
N LEU A 242 -41.56 24.25 46.68
CA LEU A 242 -41.34 25.33 47.65
C LEU A 242 -42.23 26.56 47.37
N TYR A 243 -42.47 26.88 46.09
CA TYR A 243 -43.42 27.94 45.74
C TYR A 243 -44.85 27.59 46.18
N HIS A 244 -45.31 26.36 45.97
CA HIS A 244 -46.63 25.93 46.46
C HIS A 244 -46.74 26.00 48.00
N GLU A 245 -45.71 25.58 48.73
CA GLU A 245 -45.67 25.71 50.19
C GLU A 245 -45.74 27.19 50.63
N SER A 246 -45.06 28.09 49.93
CA SER A 246 -45.13 29.53 50.22
C SER A 246 -46.51 30.15 49.94
N VAL A 247 -47.23 29.69 48.90
CA VAL A 247 -48.60 30.14 48.60
C VAL A 247 -49.54 29.79 49.75
N ILE A 248 -49.44 28.57 50.29
CA ILE A 248 -50.25 28.13 51.43
C ILE A 248 -50.02 29.05 52.65
N LEU A 249 -48.77 29.41 52.93
CA LEU A 249 -48.43 30.33 54.03
C LEU A 249 -48.94 31.75 53.80
N PHE A 250 -48.88 32.28 52.57
CA PHE A 250 -49.44 33.60 52.25
C PHE A 250 -50.98 33.63 52.30
N GLU A 251 -51.64 32.55 51.92
CA GLU A 251 -53.09 32.39 52.05
C GLU A 251 -53.53 32.29 53.53
N GLU A 252 -52.73 31.65 54.41
CA GLU A 252 -53.02 31.56 55.85
C GLU A 252 -53.09 32.95 56.52
N ILE A 253 -52.25 33.89 56.10
CA ILE A 253 -52.24 35.28 56.61
C ILE A 253 -53.08 36.26 55.77
N ASN A 254 -53.88 35.75 54.82
CA ASN A 254 -54.74 36.54 53.92
C ASN A 254 -53.99 37.58 53.06
N TRP A 255 -52.73 37.31 52.72
CA TRP A 255 -51.92 38.13 51.79
C TRP A 255 -52.14 37.65 50.35
N MET A 256 -53.35 37.93 49.85
CA MET A 256 -53.83 37.39 48.57
C MET A 256 -53.06 37.93 47.35
N ASN A 257 -52.47 39.13 47.45
CA ASN A 257 -51.70 39.71 46.35
C ASN A 257 -50.38 38.97 46.15
N GLU A 258 -49.68 38.66 47.24
CA GLU A 258 -48.45 37.90 47.27
C GLU A 258 -48.71 36.46 46.81
N ALA A 259 -49.76 35.82 47.32
CA ALA A 259 -50.19 34.51 46.84
C ALA A 259 -50.49 34.50 45.33
N LYS A 260 -51.17 35.53 44.81
CA LYS A 260 -51.43 35.70 43.37
C LYS A 260 -50.14 35.88 42.57
N ASN A 261 -49.18 36.66 43.08
CA ASN A 261 -47.89 36.87 42.43
C ASN A 261 -47.06 35.58 42.38
N ILE A 262 -47.01 34.81 43.47
CA ILE A 262 -46.30 33.52 43.47
C ILE A 262 -46.98 32.52 42.53
N LYS A 263 -48.32 32.48 42.45
CA LYS A 263 -49.03 31.65 41.47
C LYS A 263 -48.62 31.96 40.02
N LYS A 264 -48.47 33.25 39.67
CA LYS A 264 -47.93 33.64 38.35
C LYS A 264 -46.51 33.11 38.11
N ILE A 265 -45.65 33.19 39.12
CA ILE A 265 -44.27 32.66 39.04
C ILE A 265 -44.28 31.14 38.86
N ILE A 266 -45.18 30.42 39.54
CA ILE A 266 -45.38 28.97 39.36
C ILE A 266 -45.75 28.66 37.91
N ASP A 267 -46.71 29.37 37.33
CA ASP A 267 -47.14 29.16 35.95
C ASP A 267 -46.01 29.43 34.94
N GLU A 268 -45.25 30.52 35.14
CA GLU A 268 -44.08 30.83 34.33
C GLU A 268 -43.00 29.76 34.43
N LEU A 269 -42.72 29.26 35.64
CA LEU A 269 -41.72 28.24 35.89
C LEU A 269 -42.13 26.87 35.31
N GLN A 270 -43.43 26.53 35.33
CA GLN A 270 -43.96 25.34 34.67
C GLN A 270 -43.79 25.42 33.14
N LYS A 271 -44.07 26.59 32.54
CA LYS A 271 -43.82 26.81 31.10
C LYS A 271 -42.34 26.68 30.76
N GLN A 272 -41.46 27.23 31.59
CA GLN A 272 -40.01 27.09 31.41
C GLN A 272 -39.56 25.63 31.50
N LYS A 273 -40.08 24.87 32.47
CA LYS A 273 -39.79 23.43 32.61
C LYS A 273 -40.12 22.67 31.32
N VAL A 274 -41.36 22.81 30.82
CA VAL A 274 -41.82 22.11 29.60
C VAL A 274 -40.95 22.50 28.40
N SER A 275 -40.65 23.79 28.22
CA SER A 275 -39.80 24.25 27.11
C SER A 275 -38.37 23.68 27.17
N VAL A 276 -37.79 23.54 28.38
CA VAL A 276 -36.46 22.92 28.55
C VAL A 276 -36.51 21.42 28.27
N GLU A 277 -37.55 20.72 28.72
CA GLU A 277 -37.74 19.28 28.45
C GLU A 277 -37.93 19.00 26.95
N GLU A 278 -38.74 19.79 26.25
CA GLU A 278 -38.94 19.69 24.79
C GLU A 278 -37.64 19.90 24.02
N LYS A 279 -36.85 20.93 24.38
CA LYS A 279 -35.53 21.17 23.77
C LYS A 279 -34.56 20.02 24.04
N ALA A 280 -34.55 19.48 25.26
CA ALA A 280 -33.71 18.33 25.59
C ALA A 280 -34.10 17.08 24.79
N GLU A 281 -35.40 16.87 24.56
CA GLU A 281 -35.90 15.77 23.72
C GLU A 281 -35.56 15.96 22.23
N GLN A 282 -35.69 17.18 21.70
CA GLN A 282 -35.28 17.50 20.33
C GLN A 282 -33.79 17.22 20.11
N VAL A 283 -32.93 17.69 21.02
CA VAL A 283 -31.48 17.42 20.97
C VAL A 283 -31.18 15.92 21.05
N ARG A 284 -31.97 15.15 21.82
CA ARG A 284 -31.82 13.70 21.90
C ARG A 284 -32.16 13.03 20.56
N LEU A 285 -33.27 13.43 19.93
CA LEU A 285 -33.72 12.89 18.65
C LEU A 285 -32.74 13.25 17.51
N GLU A 286 -32.22 14.47 17.52
CA GLU A 286 -31.23 14.92 16.54
C GLU A 286 -29.94 14.10 16.64
N ARG A 287 -29.40 13.92 17.86
CA ARG A 287 -28.23 13.05 18.09
C ARG A 287 -28.46 11.61 17.65
N GLU A 288 -29.68 11.09 17.80
CA GLU A 288 -30.03 9.74 17.35
C GLU A 288 -30.05 9.65 15.82
N ARG A 289 -30.58 10.67 15.13
CA ARG A 289 -30.54 10.76 13.67
C ARG A 289 -29.11 10.86 13.15
N GLU A 290 -28.28 11.73 13.72
CA GLU A 290 -26.86 11.85 13.36
C GLU A 290 -26.15 10.51 13.51
N ARG A 291 -26.40 9.79 14.62
CA ARG A 291 -25.82 8.47 14.84
C ARG A 291 -26.23 7.47 13.76
N LEU A 292 -27.50 7.44 13.37
CA LEU A 292 -27.97 6.57 12.29
C LEU A 292 -27.33 6.94 10.94
N ASP A 293 -27.18 8.22 10.64
CA ASP A 293 -26.51 8.67 9.42
C ASP A 293 -25.02 8.29 9.41
N THR A 294 -24.33 8.37 10.55
CA THR A 294 -22.94 7.89 10.65
C THR A 294 -22.83 6.38 10.40
N LEU A 295 -23.76 5.58 10.95
CA LEU A 295 -23.78 4.14 10.74
C LEU A 295 -24.07 3.79 9.27
N ARG A 296 -25.01 4.49 8.62
CA ARG A 296 -25.30 4.27 7.20
C ARG A 296 -24.08 4.56 6.32
N LYS A 297 -23.36 5.66 6.59
CA LYS A 297 -22.13 5.99 5.86
C LYS A 297 -21.03 4.94 6.08
N GLU A 298 -20.89 4.42 7.30
CA GLU A 298 -19.95 3.34 7.60
C GLU A 298 -20.30 2.05 6.84
N GLU A 299 -21.58 1.67 6.79
CA GLU A 299 -22.05 0.53 6.01
C GLU A 299 -21.79 0.69 4.50
N GLU A 300 -22.06 1.88 3.94
CA GLU A 300 -21.78 2.21 2.54
C GLU A 300 -20.27 2.10 2.22
N MET A 301 -19.39 2.59 3.10
CA MET A 301 -17.94 2.47 2.93
C MET A 301 -17.46 1.01 2.98
N ILE A 302 -18.03 0.20 3.89
CA ILE A 302 -17.71 -1.23 3.97
C ILE A 302 -18.16 -1.96 2.69
N GLU A 303 -19.33 -1.64 2.16
CA GLU A 303 -19.83 -2.23 0.92
C GLU A 303 -18.98 -1.83 -0.30
N GLN A 304 -18.59 -0.56 -0.39
CA GLN A 304 -17.66 -0.08 -1.43
C GLN A 304 -16.31 -0.79 -1.35
N SER A 305 -15.75 -0.96 -0.15
CA SER A 305 -14.49 -1.67 0.05
C SER A 305 -14.58 -3.14 -0.41
N LYS A 306 -15.68 -3.83 -0.11
CA LYS A 306 -15.90 -5.22 -0.56
C LYS A 306 -15.98 -5.34 -2.07
N ASN A 307 -16.68 -4.41 -2.72
CA ASN A 307 -16.80 -4.38 -4.19
C ASN A 307 -15.43 -4.14 -4.87
N ILE A 308 -14.61 -3.27 -4.30
CA ILE A 308 -13.24 -3.02 -4.80
C ILE A 308 -12.37 -4.28 -4.63
N GLU A 309 -12.43 -4.93 -3.47
CA GLU A 309 -11.67 -6.16 -3.20
C GLU A 309 -12.08 -7.29 -4.16
N GLU A 310 -13.38 -7.47 -4.41
CA GLU A 310 -13.89 -8.46 -5.36
C GLU A 310 -13.42 -8.17 -6.79
N MET A 311 -13.48 -6.91 -7.23
CA MET A 311 -13.00 -6.50 -8.55
C MET A 311 -11.49 -6.74 -8.71
N GLN A 312 -10.69 -6.47 -7.67
CA GLN A 312 -9.25 -6.75 -7.67
C GLN A 312 -8.96 -8.25 -7.70
N ALA A 313 -9.73 -9.06 -6.97
CA ALA A 313 -9.60 -10.52 -6.98
C ALA A 313 -9.90 -11.08 -8.38
N GLN A 314 -10.98 -10.63 -9.02
CA GLN A 314 -11.35 -11.01 -10.39
C GLN A 314 -10.28 -10.59 -11.42
N ALA A 315 -9.71 -9.38 -11.28
CA ALA A 315 -8.63 -8.93 -12.15
C ALA A 315 -7.36 -9.79 -11.99
N LYS A 316 -7.02 -10.18 -10.76
CA LYS A 316 -5.88 -11.08 -10.48
C LYS A 316 -6.09 -12.47 -11.07
N THR A 317 -7.30 -13.04 -10.97
CA THR A 317 -7.59 -14.35 -11.55
C THR A 317 -7.49 -14.32 -13.08
N LEU A 318 -8.01 -13.28 -13.75
CA LEU A 318 -7.90 -13.13 -15.20
C LEU A 318 -6.44 -13.01 -15.67
N ARG A 319 -5.60 -12.27 -14.94
CA ARG A 319 -4.15 -12.18 -15.24
C ARG A 319 -3.44 -13.53 -15.11
N LEU A 320 -3.79 -14.33 -14.09
CA LEU A 320 -3.22 -15.66 -13.90
C LEU A 320 -3.63 -16.62 -15.01
N GLU A 321 -4.89 -16.56 -15.45
CA GLU A 321 -5.38 -17.36 -16.58
C GLU A 321 -4.65 -16.99 -17.89
N GLU A 322 -4.48 -15.69 -18.17
CA GLU A 322 -3.75 -15.22 -19.36
C GLU A 322 -2.28 -15.70 -19.36
N LEU A 323 -1.60 -15.63 -18.21
CA LEU A 323 -0.24 -16.15 -18.07
C LEU A 323 -0.18 -17.67 -18.25
N SER A 324 -1.19 -18.40 -17.75
CA SER A 324 -1.28 -19.85 -17.93
C SER A 324 -1.44 -20.23 -19.40
N VAL A 325 -2.25 -19.50 -20.16
CA VAL A 325 -2.44 -19.73 -21.61
C VAL A 325 -1.15 -19.44 -22.37
N LYS A 326 -0.50 -18.30 -22.11
CA LYS A 326 0.80 -17.95 -22.72
C LYS A 326 1.86 -19.01 -22.46
N LYS A 327 1.92 -19.54 -21.23
CA LYS A 327 2.85 -20.62 -20.88
C LYS A 327 2.55 -21.92 -21.64
N GLN A 328 1.28 -22.30 -21.77
CA GLN A 328 0.88 -23.47 -22.56
C GLN A 328 1.28 -23.32 -24.03
N GLU A 329 1.04 -22.14 -24.63
CA GLU A 329 1.46 -21.86 -26.02
C GLU A 329 2.98 -21.91 -26.21
N GLU A 330 3.75 -21.44 -25.23
CA GLU A 330 5.22 -21.54 -25.26
C GLU A 330 5.71 -22.99 -25.13
N ASP A 331 5.10 -23.79 -24.25
CA ASP A 331 5.45 -25.19 -24.06
C ASP A 331 5.12 -26.03 -25.31
N GLU A 332 3.96 -25.80 -25.94
CA GLU A 332 3.59 -26.41 -27.22
C GLU A 332 4.58 -26.05 -28.34
N PHE A 333 4.98 -24.77 -28.40
CA PHE A 333 5.96 -24.30 -29.38
C PHE A 333 7.34 -24.93 -29.17
N ARG A 334 7.80 -25.04 -27.91
CA ARG A 334 9.05 -25.73 -27.56
C ARG A 334 9.01 -27.20 -27.97
N LEU A 335 7.89 -27.87 -27.72
CA LEU A 335 7.69 -29.27 -28.09
C LEU A 335 7.74 -29.46 -29.62
N GLU A 336 7.12 -28.55 -30.39
CA GLU A 336 7.20 -28.60 -31.85
C GLU A 336 8.65 -28.47 -32.35
N ILE A 337 9.42 -27.53 -31.81
CA ILE A 337 10.85 -27.37 -32.13
C ILE A 337 11.62 -28.64 -31.80
N SER A 338 11.46 -29.18 -30.59
CA SER A 338 12.14 -30.39 -30.13
C SER A 338 11.88 -31.56 -31.08
N ASN A 339 10.63 -31.79 -31.45
CA ASN A 339 10.26 -32.87 -32.37
C ASN A 339 10.91 -32.72 -33.76
N LYS A 340 11.01 -31.49 -34.28
CA LYS A 340 11.67 -31.22 -35.56
C LYS A 340 13.19 -31.45 -35.47
N ILE A 341 13.82 -31.08 -34.36
CA ILE A 341 15.25 -31.33 -34.11
C ILE A 341 15.51 -32.84 -34.06
N ASP A 342 14.75 -33.58 -33.25
CA ASP A 342 14.89 -35.03 -33.11
C ASP A 342 14.75 -35.74 -34.46
N TYR A 343 13.79 -35.29 -35.27
CA TYR A 343 13.59 -35.81 -36.62
C TYR A 343 14.79 -35.53 -37.54
N ALA A 344 15.29 -34.29 -37.55
CA ALA A 344 16.45 -33.90 -38.35
C ALA A 344 17.73 -34.65 -37.95
N GLU A 345 17.96 -34.81 -36.64
CA GLU A 345 19.11 -35.55 -36.11
C GLU A 345 19.03 -37.05 -36.41
N LYS A 346 17.82 -37.63 -36.29
CA LYS A 346 17.59 -39.03 -36.66
C LYS A 346 17.90 -39.27 -38.13
N LEU A 347 17.40 -38.42 -39.03
CA LEU A 347 17.70 -38.47 -40.47
C LEU A 347 19.21 -38.41 -40.75
N ALA A 348 19.91 -37.45 -40.13
CA ALA A 348 21.36 -37.31 -40.29
C ALA A 348 22.14 -38.54 -39.78
N ARG A 349 21.74 -39.09 -38.63
CA ARG A 349 22.38 -40.25 -37.99
C ARG A 349 22.21 -41.52 -38.81
N GLU A 350 20.98 -41.81 -39.26
CA GLU A 350 20.69 -42.98 -40.09
C GLU A 350 21.46 -42.91 -41.42
N TYR A 351 21.54 -41.73 -42.01
CA TYR A 351 22.32 -41.49 -43.23
C TYR A 351 23.82 -41.76 -43.04
N GLU A 352 24.43 -41.22 -41.99
CA GLU A 352 25.87 -41.43 -41.69
C GLU A 352 26.19 -42.91 -41.42
N LEU A 353 25.30 -43.63 -40.74
CA LEU A 353 25.44 -45.08 -40.53
C LEU A 353 25.33 -45.85 -41.84
N GLY A 354 24.34 -45.54 -42.67
CA GLY A 354 24.16 -46.13 -44.00
C GLY A 354 25.35 -45.88 -44.91
N LYS A 355 25.87 -44.65 -44.92
CA LYS A 355 27.04 -44.24 -45.70
C LYS A 355 28.29 -45.03 -45.31
N LYS A 356 28.57 -45.16 -44.01
CA LYS A 356 29.71 -45.97 -43.53
C LYS A 356 29.59 -47.45 -43.86
N LYS A 357 28.37 -47.98 -43.98
CA LYS A 357 28.12 -49.37 -44.39
C LYS A 357 28.33 -49.54 -45.89
N ALA A 358 27.74 -48.65 -46.70
CA ALA A 358 27.88 -48.67 -48.15
C ALA A 358 29.35 -48.60 -48.59
N ILE A 359 30.14 -47.69 -47.98
CA ILE A 359 31.58 -47.57 -48.27
C ILE A 359 32.33 -48.87 -47.97
N ARG A 360 31.99 -49.59 -46.91
CA ARG A 360 32.59 -50.90 -46.58
C ARG A 360 32.21 -51.98 -47.59
N GLU A 361 31.03 -51.89 -48.18
CA GLU A 361 30.52 -52.81 -49.20
C GLU A 361 30.96 -52.41 -50.62
N GLY A 362 31.73 -51.31 -50.79
CA GLY A 362 32.13 -50.79 -52.09
C GLY A 362 30.99 -50.16 -52.89
N SER A 363 29.90 -49.78 -52.23
CA SER A 363 28.74 -49.12 -52.83
C SER A 363 28.60 -47.69 -52.30
N ILE A 364 27.92 -46.82 -53.06
CA ILE A 364 27.60 -45.44 -52.64
C ILE A 364 26.09 -45.32 -52.52
N LEU A 365 25.60 -44.69 -51.46
CA LEU A 365 24.19 -44.37 -51.33
C LEU A 365 23.76 -43.37 -52.41
N SER A 366 22.63 -43.66 -53.08
CA SER A 366 22.15 -42.91 -54.24
C SER A 366 21.88 -41.43 -53.95
N GLN A 367 21.34 -41.09 -52.78
CA GLN A 367 20.92 -39.72 -52.45
C GLN A 367 21.47 -39.25 -51.10
N SER A 368 21.76 -37.95 -50.97
CA SER A 368 22.24 -37.33 -49.73
C SER A 368 21.05 -36.77 -48.96
N VAL A 369 20.97 -37.02 -47.65
CA VAL A 369 19.85 -36.59 -46.79
C VAL A 369 20.09 -35.19 -46.19
N TYR A 370 21.32 -34.68 -46.24
CA TYR A 370 21.65 -33.36 -45.67
C TYR A 370 20.83 -32.17 -46.21
N PRO A 371 20.42 -32.10 -47.50
CA PRO A 371 19.55 -31.03 -47.97
C PRO A 371 18.23 -30.96 -47.19
N GLU A 372 17.63 -32.10 -46.89
CA GLU A 372 16.39 -32.19 -46.11
C GLU A 372 16.61 -31.74 -44.66
N VAL A 373 17.71 -32.19 -44.04
CA VAL A 373 18.11 -31.75 -42.69
C VAL A 373 18.29 -30.22 -42.61
N ILE A 374 18.94 -29.61 -43.61
CA ILE A 374 19.10 -28.16 -43.71
C ILE A 374 17.73 -27.47 -43.78
N THR A 375 16.80 -27.97 -44.61
CA THR A 375 15.45 -27.37 -44.71
C THR A 375 14.66 -27.43 -43.39
N ILE A 376 14.83 -28.48 -42.60
CA ILE A 376 14.20 -28.57 -41.27
C ILE A 376 14.78 -27.53 -40.32
N PHE A 377 16.11 -27.36 -40.28
CA PHE A 377 16.73 -26.34 -39.43
C PHE A 377 16.46 -24.90 -39.91
N ASP A 378 16.35 -24.66 -41.22
CA ASP A 378 15.90 -23.36 -41.75
C ASP A 378 14.45 -23.06 -41.31
N SER A 379 13.56 -24.06 -41.34
CA SER A 379 12.19 -23.91 -40.82
C SER A 379 12.19 -23.58 -39.31
N ILE A 380 13.01 -24.27 -38.51
CA ILE A 380 13.14 -23.98 -37.07
C ILE A 380 13.66 -22.55 -36.86
N LYS A 381 14.69 -22.13 -37.61
CA LYS A 381 15.26 -20.78 -37.54
C LYS A 381 14.20 -19.69 -37.76
N GLU A 382 13.35 -19.85 -38.79
CA GLU A 382 12.29 -18.88 -39.05
C GLU A 382 11.20 -18.90 -37.95
N MET A 383 10.84 -20.07 -37.41
CA MET A 383 9.90 -20.15 -36.28
C MET A 383 10.41 -19.38 -35.05
N VAL A 384 11.68 -19.59 -34.65
CA VAL A 384 12.25 -18.90 -33.48
C VAL A 384 12.48 -17.41 -33.74
N LYS A 385 12.77 -17.03 -34.98
CA LYS A 385 12.90 -15.63 -35.40
C LYS A 385 11.57 -14.88 -35.30
N LEU A 386 10.45 -15.51 -35.70
CA LEU A 386 9.12 -14.93 -35.56
C LEU A 386 8.72 -14.67 -34.10
N ARG A 387 9.25 -15.48 -33.16
CA ARG A 387 9.07 -15.29 -31.71
C ARG A 387 10.09 -14.33 -31.07
N GLY A 388 11.04 -13.80 -31.85
CA GLY A 388 12.07 -12.89 -31.34
C GLY A 388 13.21 -13.57 -30.55
N TRP A 389 13.36 -14.89 -30.64
CA TRP A 389 14.38 -15.65 -29.91
C TRP A 389 15.73 -15.62 -30.63
N ASN A 390 16.38 -14.44 -30.63
CA ASN A 390 17.57 -14.16 -31.44
C ASN A 390 18.79 -15.04 -31.09
N ASP A 391 18.95 -15.43 -29.83
CA ASP A 391 20.06 -16.31 -29.43
C ASP A 391 19.95 -17.68 -30.08
N LEU A 392 18.73 -18.23 -30.12
CA LEU A 392 18.44 -19.50 -30.77
C LEU A 392 18.58 -19.40 -32.30
N VAL A 393 18.23 -18.26 -32.91
CA VAL A 393 18.47 -18.01 -34.34
C VAL A 393 19.95 -18.22 -34.69
N ASN A 394 20.85 -17.66 -33.88
CA ASN A 394 22.30 -17.79 -34.09
C ASN A 394 22.79 -19.24 -33.91
N ILE A 395 22.21 -19.98 -32.96
CA ILE A 395 22.54 -21.40 -32.73
C ILE A 395 22.12 -22.24 -33.95
N TYR A 396 20.89 -22.08 -34.43
CA TYR A 396 20.42 -22.84 -35.60
C TYR A 396 21.13 -22.44 -36.88
N GLU A 397 21.53 -21.18 -37.04
CA GLU A 397 22.37 -20.76 -38.16
C GLU A 397 23.73 -21.47 -38.19
N LYS A 398 24.38 -21.65 -37.04
CA LYS A 398 25.61 -22.45 -36.95
C LYS A 398 25.35 -23.91 -37.32
N GLN A 399 24.22 -24.48 -36.90
CA GLN A 399 23.84 -25.86 -37.22
C GLN A 399 23.57 -26.04 -38.72
N ILE A 400 22.89 -25.08 -39.35
CA ILE A 400 22.67 -25.03 -40.81
C ILE A 400 24.02 -25.02 -41.54
N ASN A 401 24.96 -24.18 -41.10
CA ASN A 401 26.29 -24.10 -41.70
C ASN A 401 27.11 -25.39 -41.51
N PHE A 402 26.97 -26.06 -40.36
CA PHE A 402 27.56 -27.38 -40.11
C PHE A 402 27.08 -28.41 -41.13
N TYR A 403 25.77 -28.50 -41.36
CA TYR A 403 25.22 -29.46 -42.33
C TYR A 403 25.50 -29.09 -43.80
N LYS A 404 25.61 -27.80 -44.13
CA LYS A 404 26.09 -27.35 -45.45
C LYS A 404 27.53 -27.82 -45.72
N ASN A 405 28.41 -27.76 -44.73
CA ASN A 405 29.77 -28.29 -44.84
C ASN A 405 29.77 -29.81 -45.04
N LYS A 406 28.96 -30.54 -44.25
CA LYS A 406 28.77 -32.00 -44.41
C LYS A 406 28.29 -32.39 -45.80
N LEU A 407 27.32 -31.65 -46.36
CA LEU A 407 26.85 -31.85 -47.73
C LEU A 407 27.97 -31.64 -48.76
N SER A 408 28.78 -30.58 -48.61
CA SER A 408 29.93 -30.33 -49.49
C SER A 408 30.96 -31.47 -49.43
N GLN A 409 31.25 -31.99 -48.23
CA GLN A 409 32.14 -33.15 -48.05
C GLN A 409 31.57 -34.42 -48.70
N ASP A 410 30.26 -34.64 -48.58
CA ASP A 410 29.58 -35.78 -49.20
C ASP A 410 29.68 -35.74 -50.74
N LEU A 411 29.44 -34.56 -51.33
CA LEU A 411 29.58 -34.37 -52.78
C LEU A 411 31.00 -34.64 -53.27
N LYS A 412 32.02 -34.16 -52.54
CA LYS A 412 33.43 -34.44 -52.86
C LYS A 412 33.76 -35.93 -52.78
N LEU A 413 33.23 -36.64 -51.78
CA LEU A 413 33.42 -38.08 -51.65
C LEU A 413 32.77 -38.84 -52.82
N ARG A 414 31.57 -38.44 -53.24
CA ARG A 414 30.90 -39.04 -54.41
C ARG A 414 31.69 -38.82 -55.70
N GLU A 415 32.24 -37.63 -55.90
CA GLU A 415 33.10 -37.34 -57.05
C GLU A 415 34.37 -38.21 -57.05
N ILE A 416 35.03 -38.36 -55.89
CA ILE A 416 36.20 -39.22 -55.74
C ILE A 416 35.86 -40.68 -56.07
N GLU A 417 34.76 -41.20 -55.53
CA GLU A 417 34.36 -42.59 -55.79
C GLU A 417 33.90 -42.81 -57.24
N ALA A 418 33.25 -41.84 -57.87
CA ALA A 418 32.93 -41.87 -59.31
C ALA A 418 34.22 -41.92 -60.15
N ASN A 419 35.20 -41.09 -59.82
CA ASN A 419 36.52 -41.09 -60.47
C ASN A 419 37.29 -42.40 -60.23
N LYS A 420 37.17 -43.01 -59.03
CA LYS A 420 37.76 -44.32 -58.74
C LYS A 420 37.09 -45.42 -59.56
N ALA A 421 35.76 -45.42 -59.67
CA ALA A 421 35.03 -46.38 -60.48
C ALA A 421 35.41 -46.28 -61.97
N GLU A 422 35.56 -45.05 -62.48
CA GLU A 422 36.03 -44.81 -63.85
C GLU A 422 37.47 -45.31 -64.04
N LYS A 423 38.39 -44.95 -63.14
CA LYS A 423 39.78 -45.44 -63.17
C LYS A 423 39.87 -46.95 -63.05
N GLN A 424 39.05 -47.57 -62.20
CA GLN A 424 38.98 -49.02 -62.06
C GLN A 424 38.49 -49.67 -63.35
N LYS A 425 37.50 -49.09 -64.02
CA LYS A 425 37.03 -49.55 -65.33
C LYS A 425 38.13 -49.45 -66.40
N ILE A 426 38.83 -48.31 -66.46
CA ILE A 426 39.99 -48.12 -67.34
C ILE A 426 41.08 -49.14 -67.01
N TYR A 427 41.35 -49.39 -65.72
CA TYR A 427 42.35 -50.35 -65.27
C TYR A 427 41.96 -51.79 -65.62
N GLU A 428 40.72 -52.20 -65.40
CA GLU A 428 40.19 -53.51 -65.80
C GLU A 428 40.22 -53.68 -67.32
N ASP A 429 39.96 -52.61 -68.08
CA ASP A 429 40.11 -52.61 -69.53
C ASP A 429 41.60 -52.66 -69.96
N SER A 430 42.52 -52.10 -69.17
CA SER A 430 43.97 -52.20 -69.38
C SER A 430 44.60 -53.52 -68.92
N LEU A 431 44.05 -54.17 -67.88
CA LEU A 431 44.46 -55.48 -67.39
C LEU A 431 44.08 -56.59 -68.37
N LYS A 432 43.01 -56.39 -69.16
CA LYS A 432 42.73 -57.22 -70.34
C LYS A 432 43.83 -57.11 -71.42
N LEU A 433 44.71 -56.10 -71.35
CA LEU A 433 45.73 -55.81 -72.36
C LEU A 433 47.18 -56.15 -71.96
N THR A 434 47.51 -56.47 -70.70
CA THR A 434 48.91 -56.67 -70.31
C THR A 434 49.12 -57.68 -69.17
N LYS A 435 49.47 -58.92 -69.55
CA LYS A 435 50.19 -59.91 -68.72
C LYS A 435 51.69 -59.76 -69.04
N LYS A 436 52.49 -59.21 -68.10
CA LYS A 436 53.87 -59.63 -67.73
C LYS A 436 54.64 -58.56 -66.94
N GLU A 437 55.44 -59.07 -65.98
CA GLU A 437 56.67 -58.52 -65.37
C GLU A 437 56.60 -57.63 -64.10
N ASP A 438 56.80 -58.32 -62.97
CA ASP A 438 57.93 -58.25 -62.01
C ASP A 438 58.19 -57.11 -61.00
N MET A 439 58.67 -57.59 -59.84
CA MET A 439 58.87 -57.01 -58.52
C MET A 439 60.06 -56.04 -58.38
N SER A 440 60.02 -55.15 -57.39
CA SER A 440 61.22 -54.67 -56.68
C SER A 440 60.91 -54.00 -55.33
N ALA A 441 61.61 -54.45 -54.27
CA ALA A 441 61.46 -54.09 -52.86
C ALA A 441 62.19 -52.79 -52.46
N SER A 442 61.78 -52.16 -51.35
CA SER A 442 62.38 -50.95 -50.75
C SER A 442 63.08 -51.23 -49.40
N PRO A 443 64.07 -50.41 -48.98
CA PRO A 443 65.06 -50.74 -47.96
C PRO A 443 64.72 -50.23 -46.53
N PRO A 444 65.35 -50.78 -45.47
CA PRO A 444 64.97 -50.54 -44.07
C PRO A 444 65.73 -49.37 -43.42
N LEU A 445 64.99 -48.46 -42.78
CA LEU A 445 65.51 -47.36 -41.95
C LEU A 445 65.74 -47.83 -40.50
N LYS A 446 67.00 -47.86 -40.07
CA LYS A 446 67.44 -48.05 -38.68
C LYS A 446 68.29 -46.84 -38.29
N ASP A 447 67.68 -45.85 -37.63
CA ASP A 447 68.37 -44.90 -36.72
C ASP A 447 67.43 -43.91 -35.96
N VAL A 448 66.10 -44.12 -36.00
CA VAL A 448 65.11 -43.26 -35.28
C VAL A 448 64.73 -43.78 -33.88
N ARG A 449 65.16 -45.00 -33.53
CA ARG A 449 64.61 -45.75 -32.37
C ARG A 449 65.11 -45.28 -30.99
N SER A 450 66.24 -44.59 -30.90
CA SER A 450 66.81 -44.16 -29.60
C SER A 450 66.24 -42.83 -29.10
N SER A 451 65.88 -41.91 -30.01
CA SER A 451 65.21 -40.65 -29.63
C SER A 451 63.75 -40.87 -29.22
N GLU A 452 63.05 -41.79 -29.89
CA GLU A 452 61.66 -42.15 -29.55
C GLU A 452 61.55 -42.74 -28.13
N GLN A 453 62.52 -43.54 -27.70
CA GLN A 453 62.53 -44.13 -26.36
C GLN A 453 62.69 -43.07 -25.26
N GLN A 454 63.59 -42.10 -25.43
CA GLN A 454 63.78 -41.02 -24.45
C GLN A 454 62.58 -40.05 -24.41
N GLU A 455 61.94 -39.80 -25.55
CA GLU A 455 60.69 -39.04 -25.60
C GLU A 455 59.56 -39.80 -24.90
N GLN A 456 59.47 -41.12 -25.08
CA GLN A 456 58.46 -41.94 -24.43
C GLN A 456 58.65 -42.01 -22.90
N GLU A 457 59.87 -42.13 -22.41
CA GLU A 457 60.19 -42.04 -20.98
C GLU A 457 59.82 -40.67 -20.40
N SER A 458 60.08 -39.60 -21.14
CA SER A 458 59.68 -38.23 -20.78
C SER A 458 58.16 -38.10 -20.67
N ARG A 459 57.41 -38.63 -21.65
CA ARG A 459 55.94 -38.64 -21.63
C ARG A 459 55.39 -39.42 -20.44
N ILE A 460 55.96 -40.58 -20.12
CA ILE A 460 55.55 -41.40 -18.97
C ILE A 460 55.80 -40.66 -17.65
N SER A 461 56.95 -39.97 -17.52
CA SER A 461 57.26 -39.19 -16.33
C SER A 461 56.26 -38.04 -16.11
N ILE A 462 55.92 -37.31 -17.17
CA ILE A 462 54.91 -36.24 -17.12
C ILE A 462 53.53 -36.80 -16.77
N ASP A 463 53.12 -37.90 -17.41
CA ASP A 463 51.83 -38.55 -17.15
C ASP A 463 51.70 -38.99 -15.67
N ASN A 464 52.79 -39.48 -15.07
CA ASN A 464 52.82 -39.84 -13.65
C ASN A 464 52.68 -38.62 -12.73
N LEU A 465 53.33 -37.49 -13.04
CA LEU A 465 53.17 -36.24 -12.28
C LEU A 465 51.72 -35.74 -12.33
N VAL A 466 51.12 -35.74 -13.53
CA VAL A 466 49.73 -35.30 -13.72
C VAL A 466 48.76 -36.22 -12.99
N LYS A 467 48.90 -37.55 -13.14
CA LYS A 467 48.07 -38.53 -12.40
C LYS A 467 48.18 -38.37 -10.89
N SER A 468 49.38 -38.07 -10.38
CA SER A 468 49.57 -37.81 -8.94
C SER A 468 48.86 -36.52 -8.51
N ALA A 469 48.97 -35.44 -9.28
CA ALA A 469 48.30 -34.18 -9.00
C ALA A 469 46.77 -34.30 -9.02
N GLU A 470 46.22 -35.01 -10.01
CA GLU A 470 44.78 -35.30 -10.11
C GLU A 470 44.28 -36.21 -8.99
N LYS A 471 45.11 -37.16 -8.54
CA LYS A 471 44.79 -38.01 -7.40
C LYS A 471 44.71 -37.17 -6.13
N PHE A 472 45.70 -36.33 -5.86
CA PHE A 472 45.68 -35.42 -4.70
C PHE A 472 44.50 -34.46 -4.74
N ALA A 473 44.18 -33.88 -5.90
CA ALA A 473 43.03 -33.00 -6.06
C ALA A 473 41.71 -33.69 -5.68
N ARG A 474 41.48 -34.92 -6.18
CA ARG A 474 40.25 -35.67 -5.88
C ARG A 474 40.16 -36.09 -4.42
N GLU A 475 41.24 -36.62 -3.85
CA GLU A 475 41.27 -37.05 -2.45
C GLU A 475 41.04 -35.86 -1.51
N TYR A 476 41.67 -34.73 -1.82
CA TYR A 476 41.53 -33.50 -1.05
C TYR A 476 40.14 -32.89 -1.16
N ASP A 477 39.56 -32.75 -2.36
CA ASP A 477 38.22 -32.19 -2.55
C ASP A 477 37.15 -33.00 -1.78
N ILE A 478 37.30 -34.33 -1.73
CA ILE A 478 36.41 -35.21 -0.95
C ILE A 478 36.60 -34.98 0.55
N ALA A 479 37.85 -34.91 1.02
CA ALA A 479 38.17 -34.66 2.42
C ALA A 479 37.66 -33.28 2.87
N PHE A 480 37.88 -32.25 2.07
CA PHE A 480 37.47 -30.87 2.33
C PHE A 480 35.95 -30.71 2.36
N LYS A 481 35.21 -31.31 1.42
CA LYS A 481 33.73 -31.31 1.46
C LYS A 481 33.18 -32.03 2.69
N LYS A 482 33.83 -33.11 3.16
CA LYS A 482 33.46 -33.79 4.41
C LYS A 482 33.78 -32.95 5.65
N ALA A 483 34.88 -32.21 5.62
CA ALA A 483 35.31 -31.28 6.67
C ALA A 483 34.29 -30.15 6.88
N ILE A 484 33.87 -29.51 5.78
CA ILE A 484 32.83 -28.46 5.77
C ILE A 484 31.54 -29.00 6.39
N LYS A 485 31.06 -30.18 5.97
CA LYS A 485 29.82 -30.77 6.51
C LYS A 485 29.88 -31.09 8.00
N LYS A 486 31.07 -31.31 8.55
CA LYS A 486 31.27 -31.61 9.97
C LYS A 486 31.58 -30.35 10.81
N GLY A 487 31.71 -29.18 10.18
CA GLY A 487 32.16 -27.95 10.84
C GLY A 487 33.60 -28.03 11.36
N ASN A 488 34.41 -28.97 10.88
CA ASN A 488 35.79 -29.15 11.32
C ASN A 488 36.74 -28.99 10.13
N LEU A 489 37.26 -27.77 9.94
CA LEU A 489 38.18 -27.42 8.86
C LEU A 489 39.67 -27.60 9.20
N ASP A 490 40.00 -28.38 10.23
CA ASP A 490 41.38 -28.66 10.65
C ASP A 490 42.08 -29.71 9.76
N ILE A 491 41.89 -29.59 8.45
CA ILE A 491 42.58 -30.41 7.44
C ILE A 491 43.62 -29.52 6.75
N GLU A 492 44.84 -30.01 6.58
CA GLU A 492 45.91 -29.29 5.87
C GLU A 492 45.59 -29.18 4.37
N SER A 493 45.78 -27.99 3.78
CA SER A 493 45.50 -27.77 2.35
C SER A 493 46.50 -28.51 1.46
N LYS A 494 45.99 -29.28 0.50
CA LYS A 494 46.81 -30.03 -0.47
C LYS A 494 47.02 -29.30 -1.79
N TYR A 495 46.39 -28.15 -2.01
CA TYR A 495 46.60 -27.37 -3.22
C TYR A 495 48.05 -26.89 -3.43
N PRO A 496 48.86 -26.55 -2.41
CA PRO A 496 50.28 -26.24 -2.60
C PRO A 496 51.06 -27.40 -3.25
N GLU A 497 50.83 -28.64 -2.81
CA GLU A 497 51.46 -29.85 -3.35
C GLU A 497 51.02 -30.10 -4.81
N ILE A 498 49.73 -29.88 -5.11
CA ILE A 498 49.18 -30.01 -6.48
C ILE A 498 49.79 -28.96 -7.41
N LEU A 499 49.90 -27.70 -6.96
CA LEU A 499 50.50 -26.61 -7.73
C LEU A 499 51.97 -26.87 -8.03
N GLU A 500 52.71 -27.46 -7.09
CA GLU A 500 54.10 -27.85 -7.28
C GLU A 500 54.23 -28.92 -8.39
N LEU A 501 53.41 -29.98 -8.35
CA LEU A 501 53.43 -31.04 -9.36
C LEU A 501 53.12 -30.52 -10.78
N TYR A 502 52.12 -29.66 -10.94
CA TYR A 502 51.83 -29.06 -12.24
C TYR A 502 52.91 -28.07 -12.70
N THR A 503 53.55 -27.37 -11.76
CA THR A 503 54.70 -26.50 -12.08
C THR A 503 55.89 -27.32 -12.58
N GLN A 504 56.19 -28.45 -11.92
CA GLN A 504 57.23 -29.39 -12.35
C GLN A 504 56.92 -29.96 -13.74
N ALA A 505 55.69 -30.43 -13.98
CA ALA A 505 55.25 -30.93 -15.29
C ALA A 505 55.41 -29.87 -16.39
N ARG A 506 54.98 -28.62 -16.12
CA ARG A 506 55.13 -27.49 -17.03
C ARG A 506 56.59 -27.20 -17.36
N THR A 507 57.48 -27.17 -16.35
CA THR A 507 58.92 -26.97 -16.59
C THR A 507 59.52 -28.09 -17.45
N PHE A 508 59.09 -29.34 -17.24
CA PHE A 508 59.59 -30.49 -17.99
C PHE A 508 59.19 -30.42 -19.48
N VAL A 509 57.92 -30.13 -19.78
CA VAL A 509 57.48 -29.97 -21.18
C VAL A 509 58.07 -28.75 -21.86
N SER A 510 58.30 -27.66 -21.12
CA SER A 510 58.93 -26.45 -21.65
C SER A 510 60.39 -26.71 -22.04
N GLN A 511 61.14 -27.48 -21.24
CA GLN A 511 62.51 -27.89 -21.55
C GLN A 511 62.60 -28.78 -22.80
N LYS A 512 61.53 -29.52 -23.12
CA LYS A 512 61.44 -30.38 -24.32
C LYS A 512 60.92 -29.65 -25.57
N GLY A 513 60.48 -28.39 -25.44
CA GLY A 513 59.93 -27.61 -26.55
C GLY A 513 58.47 -27.93 -26.89
N TRP A 514 57.73 -28.58 -25.98
CA TRP A 514 56.31 -28.91 -26.15
C TRP A 514 55.44 -27.74 -25.67
N ILE A 515 55.28 -26.75 -26.55
CA ILE A 515 54.67 -25.44 -26.21
C ILE A 515 53.17 -25.58 -25.90
N GLU A 516 52.46 -26.46 -26.62
CA GLU A 516 51.02 -26.67 -26.43
C GLU A 516 50.72 -27.30 -25.06
N GLU A 517 51.46 -28.36 -24.70
CA GLU A 517 51.33 -29.01 -23.40
C GLU A 517 51.73 -28.08 -22.25
N ALA A 518 52.75 -27.23 -22.44
CA ALA A 518 53.13 -26.22 -21.46
C ALA A 518 52.00 -25.20 -21.21
N ALA A 519 51.28 -24.82 -22.27
CA ALA A 519 50.11 -23.95 -22.15
C ALA A 519 48.97 -24.66 -21.39
N VAL A 520 48.71 -25.94 -21.67
CA VAL A 520 47.73 -26.75 -20.93
C VAL A 520 48.08 -26.82 -19.44
N TYR A 521 49.33 -27.07 -19.05
CA TYR A 521 49.66 -27.10 -17.62
C TYR A 521 49.61 -25.71 -16.98
N SER A 522 49.85 -24.64 -17.74
CA SER A 522 49.67 -23.26 -17.24
C SER A 522 48.22 -22.96 -16.87
N THR A 523 47.25 -23.45 -17.65
CA THR A 523 45.82 -23.27 -17.31
C THR A 523 45.44 -24.07 -16.07
N HIS A 524 45.99 -25.28 -15.89
CA HIS A 524 45.80 -26.08 -14.67
C HIS A 524 46.36 -25.37 -13.43
N ILE A 525 47.57 -24.81 -13.51
CA ILE A 525 48.17 -24.01 -12.42
C ILE A 525 47.26 -22.85 -12.03
N LYS A 526 46.73 -22.10 -13.02
CA LYS A 526 45.80 -20.99 -12.76
C LYS A 526 44.53 -21.48 -12.06
N LYS A 527 43.90 -22.54 -12.56
CA LYS A 527 42.70 -23.15 -11.97
C LYS A 527 42.92 -23.55 -10.51
N PHE A 528 44.01 -24.25 -10.20
CA PHE A 528 44.30 -24.69 -8.82
C PHE A 528 44.70 -23.53 -7.90
N THR A 529 45.29 -22.45 -8.43
CA THR A 529 45.56 -21.23 -7.67
C THR A 529 44.26 -20.53 -7.25
N GLU A 530 43.28 -20.46 -8.16
CA GLU A 530 41.95 -19.92 -7.86
C GLU A 530 41.21 -20.77 -6.80
N LEU A 531 41.29 -22.10 -6.90
CA LEU A 531 40.71 -23.01 -5.89
C LEU A 531 41.36 -22.83 -4.52
N TYR A 532 42.69 -22.72 -4.47
CA TYR A 532 43.42 -22.45 -3.22
C TYR A 532 42.98 -21.13 -2.57
N ASN A 533 42.82 -20.06 -3.35
CA ASN A 533 42.35 -18.77 -2.84
C ASN A 533 40.90 -18.82 -2.33
N LYS A 534 40.01 -19.55 -3.03
CA LYS A 534 38.63 -19.79 -2.57
C LYS A 534 38.61 -20.55 -1.25
N GLU A 535 39.43 -21.57 -1.13
CA GLU A 535 39.57 -22.35 0.10
C GLU A 535 40.03 -21.49 1.28
N LYS A 536 41.03 -20.62 1.07
CA LYS A 536 41.50 -19.68 2.09
C LYS A 536 40.38 -18.77 2.60
N LYS A 537 39.56 -18.23 1.69
CA LYS A 537 38.37 -17.41 2.05
C LYS A 537 37.36 -18.20 2.88
N ILE A 538 37.10 -19.47 2.54
CA ILE A 538 36.19 -20.33 3.31
C ILE A 538 36.71 -20.54 4.73
N ARG A 539 38.01 -20.81 4.90
CA ARG A 539 38.62 -20.95 6.24
C ARG A 539 38.52 -19.67 7.06
N GLU A 540 38.76 -18.51 6.44
CA GLU A 540 38.62 -17.21 7.11
C GLU A 540 37.17 -16.93 7.57
N LEU A 541 36.17 -17.27 6.75
CA LEU A 541 34.76 -17.13 7.12
C LEU A 541 34.37 -18.03 8.28
N GLU A 542 34.83 -19.29 8.28
CA GLU A 542 34.52 -20.22 9.36
C GLU A 542 35.23 -19.84 10.67
N ALA A 543 36.46 -19.33 10.61
CA ALA A 543 37.17 -18.79 11.77
C ALA A 543 36.40 -17.61 12.40
N LYS A 544 35.84 -16.71 11.58
CA LYS A 544 34.98 -15.60 12.04
C LYS A 544 33.68 -16.08 12.68
N LYS A 545 33.06 -17.14 12.17
CA LYS A 545 31.88 -17.74 12.81
C LYS A 545 32.22 -18.29 14.18
N LEU A 546 33.33 -19.03 14.29
CA LEU A 546 33.77 -19.57 15.56
C LEU A 546 34.13 -18.48 16.58
N GLU A 547 34.67 -17.35 16.14
CA GLU A 547 34.92 -16.18 17.00
C GLU A 547 33.61 -15.57 17.50
N LYS A 548 32.62 -15.38 16.62
CA LYS A 548 31.29 -14.91 17.00
C LYS A 548 30.55 -15.86 17.96
N ASP A 549 30.68 -17.17 17.76
CA ASP A 549 30.08 -18.16 18.66
C ASP A 549 30.70 -18.08 20.06
N LYS A 550 32.02 -17.88 20.16
CA LYS A 550 32.71 -17.64 21.44
C LYS A 550 32.28 -16.33 22.09
N GLU A 551 32.12 -15.25 21.31
CA GLU A 551 31.60 -13.98 21.81
C GLU A 551 30.18 -14.17 22.37
N PHE A 552 29.32 -14.87 21.66
CA PHE A 552 27.96 -15.18 22.11
C PHE A 552 27.96 -16.01 23.40
N GLU A 553 28.80 -17.04 23.52
CA GLU A 553 28.98 -17.80 24.75
C GLU A 553 29.47 -16.92 25.92
N THR A 554 30.40 -15.99 25.67
CA THR A 554 30.87 -15.07 26.72
C THR A 554 29.77 -14.10 27.16
N ILE A 555 28.97 -13.56 26.23
CA ILE A 555 27.81 -12.70 26.55
C ILE A 555 26.80 -13.48 27.38
N HIS A 556 26.49 -14.72 26.98
CA HIS A 556 25.56 -15.59 27.70
C HIS A 556 26.07 -15.93 29.12
N ILE A 557 27.36 -16.19 29.30
CA ILE A 557 27.96 -16.44 30.62
C ILE A 557 27.90 -15.19 31.51
N ILE A 558 28.12 -13.99 30.96
CA ILE A 558 28.04 -12.72 31.71
C ILE A 558 26.59 -12.45 32.14
N GLN A 559 25.60 -12.64 31.25
CA GLN A 559 24.18 -12.48 31.57
C GLN A 559 23.69 -13.46 32.65
N VAL A 560 24.24 -14.69 32.69
CA VAL A 560 23.85 -15.70 33.69
C VAL A 560 24.49 -15.44 35.07
N LYS A 561 25.63 -14.76 35.16
CA LYS A 561 26.35 -14.55 36.43
C LYS A 561 25.97 -13.27 37.20
N ASP A 562 25.49 -12.22 36.53
CA ASP A 562 25.31 -10.89 37.16
C ASP A 562 23.86 -10.40 37.31
N ALA A 563 22.84 -11.22 37.04
CA ALA A 563 21.44 -10.78 37.12
C ALA A 563 20.73 -11.11 38.47
N PRO A 564 20.39 -10.12 39.31
CA PRO A 564 19.50 -10.31 40.46
C PRO A 564 18.09 -10.72 40.01
N ASN A 565 17.45 -11.60 40.81
CA ASN A 565 16.32 -12.45 40.44
C ASN A 565 15.01 -11.75 40.00
N GLU A 566 14.90 -10.42 40.06
CA GLU A 566 13.65 -9.69 39.77
C GLU A 566 13.62 -8.96 38.42
N ALA A 567 14.77 -8.76 37.74
CA ALA A 567 14.80 -8.20 36.37
C ALA A 567 14.54 -9.26 35.27
N LYS A 568 14.44 -10.54 35.63
CA LYS A 568 14.39 -11.66 34.70
C LYS A 568 13.13 -11.73 33.83
N ASN A 569 12.01 -11.09 34.20
CA ASN A 569 10.76 -11.24 33.44
C ASN A 569 10.56 -10.26 32.27
N GLN A 570 11.30 -9.15 32.21
CA GLN A 570 11.23 -8.22 31.07
C GLN A 570 12.25 -8.56 29.99
N ASP A 571 13.49 -8.91 30.38
CA ASP A 571 14.53 -9.28 29.41
C ASP A 571 14.29 -10.65 28.75
N ILE A 572 13.63 -11.59 29.45
CA ILE A 572 13.18 -12.86 28.82
C ILE A 572 12.11 -12.61 27.75
N LYS A 573 11.36 -11.49 27.83
CA LYS A 573 10.33 -11.15 26.84
C LYS A 573 10.96 -10.57 25.57
N THR A 574 11.97 -9.71 25.69
CA THR A 574 12.72 -9.19 24.54
C THR A 574 13.57 -10.29 23.89
N LEU A 575 14.25 -11.13 24.67
CA LEU A 575 14.97 -12.30 24.13
C LEU A 575 14.06 -13.31 23.39
N LYS A 576 12.81 -13.48 23.83
CA LYS A 576 11.83 -14.32 23.11
C LYS A 576 11.32 -13.68 21.82
N VAL A 577 11.30 -12.35 21.72
CA VAL A 577 10.97 -11.65 20.49
C VAL A 577 12.12 -11.80 19.50
N ASP A 578 13.36 -11.59 19.96
CA ASP A 578 14.56 -11.75 19.12
C ASP A 578 14.75 -13.21 18.65
N GLN A 579 14.47 -14.21 19.52
CA GLN A 579 14.47 -15.62 19.11
C GLN A 579 13.40 -15.93 18.08
N LYS A 580 12.20 -15.36 18.22
CA LYS A 580 11.10 -15.57 17.26
C LYS A 580 11.38 -14.85 15.93
N GLU A 581 12.11 -13.76 15.95
CA GLU A 581 12.56 -13.05 14.75
C GLU A 581 13.70 -13.81 14.06
N GLN A 582 14.64 -14.37 14.81
CA GLN A 582 15.68 -15.27 14.27
C GLN A 582 15.11 -16.58 13.71
N GLU A 583 14.09 -17.17 14.34
CA GLU A 583 13.38 -18.34 13.80
C GLU A 583 12.69 -18.00 12.49
N LYS A 584 12.01 -16.85 12.39
CA LYS A 584 11.42 -16.36 11.14
C LYS A 584 12.46 -16.09 10.06
N GLU A 585 13.61 -15.51 10.41
CA GLU A 585 14.69 -15.26 9.45
C GLU A 585 15.30 -16.59 8.97
N LEU A 586 15.40 -17.59 9.85
CA LEU A 586 15.86 -18.94 9.50
C LEU A 586 14.85 -19.63 8.56
N GLU A 587 13.56 -19.60 8.87
CA GLU A 587 12.48 -20.12 8.01
C GLU A 587 12.49 -19.45 6.64
N PHE A 588 12.69 -18.13 6.60
CA PHE A 588 12.79 -17.36 5.36
C PHE A 588 14.02 -17.76 4.54
N ARG A 589 15.18 -17.95 5.18
CA ARG A 589 16.39 -18.45 4.50
C ARG A 589 16.22 -19.86 3.96
N GLU A 590 15.58 -20.76 4.70
CA GLU A 590 15.27 -22.11 4.23
C GLU A 590 14.32 -22.09 3.03
N GLN A 591 13.36 -21.16 3.02
CA GLN A 591 12.47 -20.93 1.88
C GLN A 591 13.23 -20.44 0.65
N ILE A 592 14.15 -19.48 0.80
CA ILE A 592 15.01 -19.00 -0.29
C ILE A 592 15.88 -20.14 -0.82
N ASP A 593 16.55 -20.91 0.04
CA ASP A 593 17.38 -22.05 -0.38
C ASP A 593 16.57 -23.13 -1.10
N SER A 594 15.32 -23.35 -0.69
CA SER A 594 14.37 -24.23 -1.39
C SER A 594 14.03 -23.71 -2.78
N MET A 595 13.73 -22.41 -2.91
CA MET A 595 13.45 -21.76 -4.19
C MET A 595 14.66 -21.81 -5.12
N VAL A 596 15.87 -21.54 -4.62
CA VAL A 596 17.12 -21.62 -5.38
C VAL A 596 17.37 -23.06 -5.85
N LYS A 597 17.22 -24.07 -4.98
CA LYS A 597 17.34 -25.48 -5.39
C LYS A 597 16.32 -25.88 -6.47
N THR A 598 15.11 -25.35 -6.37
CA THR A 598 14.05 -25.60 -7.37
C THR A 598 14.39 -24.92 -8.69
N ALA A 599 14.87 -23.69 -8.66
CA ALA A 599 15.35 -22.95 -9.83
C ALA A 599 16.56 -23.63 -10.49
N GLU A 600 17.55 -24.07 -9.71
CA GLU A 600 18.69 -24.85 -10.23
C GLU A 600 18.27 -26.19 -10.83
N LYS A 601 17.26 -26.85 -10.24
CA LYS A 601 16.72 -28.09 -10.79
C LYS A 601 16.00 -27.82 -12.12
N MET A 602 15.17 -26.78 -12.19
CA MET A 602 14.50 -26.36 -13.43
C MET A 602 15.53 -25.97 -14.50
N ALA A 603 16.61 -25.26 -14.15
CA ALA A 603 17.69 -24.94 -15.06
C ALA A 603 18.41 -26.20 -15.58
N ARG A 604 18.68 -27.19 -14.71
CA ARG A 604 19.27 -28.48 -15.11
C ARG A 604 18.34 -29.40 -15.90
N GLU A 605 17.02 -29.22 -15.79
CA GLU A 605 16.04 -29.94 -16.61
C GLU A 605 15.83 -29.23 -17.97
N TYR A 606 16.14 -27.95 -18.03
CA TYR A 606 16.10 -27.14 -19.24
C TYR A 606 17.37 -27.31 -20.11
N ASP A 607 18.54 -27.37 -19.48
CA ASP A 607 19.83 -27.73 -20.09
C ASP A 607 19.90 -29.22 -20.47
#